data_AF-A0A2E5HK16-F1
#
_entry.id   AF-A0A2E5HK16-F1
#
_cell.length_a   1.000
_cell.length_b   1.000
_cell.length_c   1.000
_cell.angle_alpha   90.00
_cell.angle_beta   90.00
_cell.angle_gamma   90.00
#
_symmetry.space_group_name_H-M   'P 1'
#
loop_
_entity.id
_entity.type
_entity.pdbx_description
1 polymer ?
#
loop_
_entity_poly.entity_id
_entity_poly.type
_entity_poly.pdbx_seq_one_letter_code
_entity_poly.pdbx_strand_id
1 'polypeptide(L)'
;MSRLEKLLLAALLGGCLALIGCDASEAPSSSGSETSNGTLVDTSGTSGTSNSTSGGTSGGTSGGGTSGGTSGGTSGGGTSGGTSGGTTGGGTSGGTTGGEEPYCTPDAEEICEDGFDNDCNGLVDEGCTCRVAEQPCYPEDPRHLEGELTACQPGLQFCNVEFYTECQGAVLPSEEVCDGIDNDCNGEVDELEGCQNAPPRAICPDDQFGSPLAFYTFVGGYEDDDGDAMASATWRFVEKPVGSSSELTPPNALTTEIFADLQGIYVLELTVEDVNGGIGRCITRLEATSEDALRIEMVWNVGVSGDTSDVDLHLLRSPSGTWFDNSPNGDDCHWQNCRVCEANYDTDYEAECRNEIARFNNDPNISPPPQVEWSAPLDDNDPRLDLDDVQGNGPENINIKSPADGSYVLGVHYYDDDGFGASTITVRIFCRGNLVREFEPVVMNPPPSRPGDSSSEFWEVASILWLGDGCEVVEYGEPGCRELCTRGQAAASGCPDGLSRGVVCQ
;
A
#
# COMPACT_ATOMS: atom_id res chain seq x y z
N MET A 1 -35.62 -17.94 -8.34
CA MET A 1 -36.55 -18.10 -9.47
C MET A 1 -35.76 -17.83 -10.75
N SER A 2 -35.27 -18.90 -11.38
CA SER A 2 -35.61 -19.38 -12.73
C SER A 2 -34.74 -18.75 -13.83
N ARG A 3 -33.66 -19.43 -14.26
CA ARG A 3 -33.63 -20.51 -15.28
C ARG A 3 -34.05 -20.04 -16.68
N LEU A 4 -33.11 -20.25 -17.60
CA LEU A 4 -33.21 -21.04 -18.84
C LEU A 4 -33.12 -20.31 -20.20
N GLU A 5 -32.21 -20.89 -21.01
CA GLU A 5 -32.20 -21.03 -22.46
C GLU A 5 -31.55 -19.95 -23.34
N LYS A 6 -30.31 -20.25 -23.76
CA LYS A 6 -30.00 -20.46 -25.19
C LYS A 6 -29.06 -21.69 -25.35
N LEU A 7 -29.66 -22.79 -25.79
CA LEU A 7 -29.07 -24.04 -26.33
C LEU A 7 -28.62 -23.75 -27.79
N LEU A 8 -27.43 -24.15 -28.28
CA LEU A 8 -26.97 -25.48 -28.76
C LEU A 8 -26.79 -25.52 -30.29
N LEU A 9 -25.59 -25.92 -30.76
CA LEU A 9 -25.34 -26.83 -31.89
C LEU A 9 -23.82 -26.99 -32.08
N ALA A 10 -23.21 -28.12 -32.45
CA ALA A 10 -23.39 -29.55 -32.22
C ALA A 10 -22.08 -30.23 -32.69
N ALA A 11 -21.78 -31.39 -32.12
CA ALA A 11 -20.63 -32.24 -32.37
C ALA A 11 -20.63 -32.97 -33.74
N LEU A 12 -19.46 -33.51 -34.14
CA LEU A 12 -19.15 -34.72 -34.96
C LEU A 12 -17.66 -34.59 -35.37
N LEU A 13 -16.72 -35.54 -35.28
CA LEU A 13 -16.62 -37.00 -35.23
C LEU A 13 -15.32 -37.33 -34.43
N GLY A 14 -15.16 -38.42 -33.68
CA GLY A 14 -15.38 -39.83 -34.03
C GLY A 14 -14.02 -40.52 -34.13
N GLY A 15 -13.73 -41.42 -33.17
CA GLY A 15 -12.41 -42.01 -32.95
C GLY A 15 -11.97 -43.12 -33.92
N CYS A 16 -10.77 -43.64 -33.68
CA CYS A 16 -10.34 -44.94 -34.18
C CYS A 16 -9.44 -45.65 -33.16
N LEU A 17 -9.57 -46.97 -33.16
CA LEU A 17 -9.19 -47.96 -32.17
C LEU A 17 -7.88 -48.69 -32.57
N ALA A 18 -7.08 -49.06 -31.56
CA ALA A 18 -6.34 -50.33 -31.40
C ALA A 18 -5.06 -50.70 -32.21
N LEU A 19 -4.00 -50.95 -31.43
CA LEU A 19 -3.16 -52.18 -31.29
C LEU A 19 -1.89 -52.44 -32.14
N ILE A 20 -0.89 -53.00 -31.41
CA ILE A 20 0.26 -53.88 -31.77
C ILE A 20 1.63 -53.22 -32.11
N GLY A 21 2.54 -53.20 -31.13
CA GLY A 21 3.64 -54.20 -31.00
C GLY A 21 5.03 -53.96 -31.64
N CYS A 22 6.04 -54.21 -30.80
CA CYS A 22 7.41 -54.73 -31.06
C CYS A 22 8.56 -53.80 -31.52
N ASP A 23 9.51 -53.68 -30.58
CA ASP A 23 10.93 -54.10 -30.66
C ASP A 23 12.07 -53.13 -31.07
N ALA A 24 13.06 -53.17 -30.16
CA ALA A 24 14.50 -53.33 -30.36
C ALA A 24 15.47 -52.14 -30.53
N SER A 25 16.38 -52.11 -29.55
CA SER A 25 17.87 -52.11 -29.66
C SER A 25 18.66 -50.81 -29.80
N GLU A 26 19.29 -50.44 -28.67
CA GLU A 26 20.74 -50.38 -28.41
C GLU A 26 21.75 -49.76 -29.41
N ALA A 27 22.44 -48.71 -28.90
CA ALA A 27 23.91 -48.49 -28.84
C ALA A 27 24.67 -47.99 -30.10
N PRO A 28 25.95 -47.49 -30.00
CA PRO A 28 26.70 -46.94 -28.85
C PRO A 28 27.48 -45.62 -29.12
N SER A 29 28.13 -45.15 -28.05
CA SER A 29 29.27 -44.23 -27.90
C SER A 29 30.34 -44.15 -29.00
N SER A 30 30.98 -42.98 -29.14
CA SER A 30 32.42 -42.88 -29.41
C SER A 30 33.06 -41.60 -28.87
N SER A 31 34.09 -41.80 -28.05
CA SER A 31 35.14 -40.89 -27.60
C SER A 31 36.02 -40.36 -28.73
N GLY A 32 36.62 -39.17 -28.52
CA GLY A 32 37.78 -38.71 -29.29
C GLY A 32 38.34 -37.38 -28.78
N SER A 33 39.38 -37.44 -27.94
CA SER A 33 40.23 -36.31 -27.58
C SER A 33 41.22 -36.01 -28.70
N GLU A 34 41.48 -34.75 -28.99
CA GLU A 34 42.81 -34.32 -29.47
C GLU A 34 43.24 -33.01 -28.81
N THR A 35 44.43 -33.06 -28.25
CA THR A 35 45.24 -31.97 -27.72
C THR A 35 45.91 -31.20 -28.87
N SER A 36 46.06 -29.88 -28.75
CA SER A 36 47.24 -29.21 -29.31
C SER A 36 47.65 -27.99 -28.49
N ASN A 37 48.90 -28.09 -28.06
CA ASN A 37 49.76 -27.18 -27.33
C ASN A 37 50.08 -25.89 -28.12
N GLY A 38 50.36 -24.79 -27.43
CA GLY A 38 50.70 -23.52 -28.08
C GLY A 38 51.20 -22.44 -27.11
N THR A 39 52.20 -22.75 -26.31
CA THR A 39 52.97 -21.80 -25.50
C THR A 39 53.79 -20.87 -26.38
N LEU A 40 53.75 -19.55 -26.15
CA LEU A 40 54.94 -18.70 -26.28
C LEU A 40 54.97 -17.62 -25.20
N VAL A 41 56.09 -17.67 -24.49
CA VAL A 41 56.62 -16.75 -23.49
C VAL A 41 57.37 -15.64 -24.22
N ASP A 42 57.24 -14.37 -23.80
CA ASP A 42 58.41 -13.54 -23.51
C ASP A 42 58.07 -12.35 -22.61
N THR A 43 59.12 -11.76 -22.07
CA THR A 43 59.32 -11.28 -20.72
C THR A 43 59.75 -9.81 -20.68
N SER A 44 59.83 -9.28 -19.45
CA SER A 44 60.60 -8.10 -18.98
C SER A 44 60.03 -6.73 -19.34
N GLY A 45 59.66 -5.89 -18.37
CA GLY A 45 60.56 -5.10 -17.48
C GLY A 45 60.56 -3.65 -18.03
N THR A 46 60.56 -2.53 -17.30
CA THR A 46 60.90 -2.18 -15.91
C THR A 46 60.48 -0.70 -15.73
N SER A 47 60.09 -0.31 -14.52
CA SER A 47 60.32 0.99 -13.82
C SER A 47 60.28 2.36 -14.56
N GLY A 48 59.60 3.35 -13.96
CA GLY A 48 60.09 4.74 -13.94
C GLY A 48 59.07 5.89 -13.88
N THR A 49 58.79 6.37 -12.65
CA THR A 49 58.76 7.78 -12.19
C THR A 49 57.95 8.87 -12.93
N SER A 50 56.99 9.46 -12.18
CA SER A 50 56.70 10.90 -11.96
C SER A 50 57.00 11.93 -13.07
N ASN A 51 55.99 12.74 -13.45
CA ASN A 51 56.00 14.19 -13.13
C ASN A 51 54.65 14.86 -13.42
N SER A 52 54.32 15.83 -12.59
CA SER A 52 53.25 16.83 -12.72
C SER A 52 53.43 17.77 -13.92
N THR A 53 52.33 18.31 -14.45
CA THR A 53 52.33 19.65 -15.05
C THR A 53 50.95 20.30 -14.93
N SER A 54 50.96 21.51 -14.37
CA SER A 54 49.90 22.49 -14.28
C SER A 54 49.88 23.39 -15.52
N GLY A 55 48.73 24.01 -15.83
CA GLY A 55 48.71 25.16 -16.72
C GLY A 55 47.35 25.51 -17.36
N GLY A 56 46.59 26.40 -16.70
CA GLY A 56 46.26 27.71 -17.29
C GLY A 56 44.99 27.88 -18.14
N THR A 57 43.89 28.26 -17.47
CA THR A 57 43.09 29.50 -17.67
C THR A 57 42.94 30.16 -19.04
N SER A 58 41.71 30.58 -19.40
CA SER A 58 41.30 32.01 -19.38
C SER A 58 39.82 32.27 -19.80
N GLY A 59 39.10 33.00 -18.93
CA GLY A 59 38.64 34.36 -19.24
C GLY A 59 37.25 34.59 -19.85
N GLY A 60 36.21 34.64 -19.01
CA GLY A 60 35.59 35.87 -18.46
C GLY A 60 35.01 36.97 -19.38
N THR A 61 33.83 37.50 -18.99
CA THR A 61 33.43 38.92 -18.70
C THR A 61 31.92 39.09 -18.97
N SER A 62 31.03 39.42 -18.01
CA SER A 62 30.86 40.56 -17.08
C SER A 62 29.92 41.66 -17.63
N GLY A 63 28.95 42.07 -16.81
CA GLY A 63 28.18 43.30 -17.02
C GLY A 63 27.18 43.56 -15.89
N GLY A 64 27.60 44.36 -14.90
CA GLY A 64 26.71 44.96 -13.91
C GLY A 64 26.35 46.41 -14.28
N GLY A 65 25.29 46.93 -13.67
CA GLY A 65 24.88 48.34 -13.76
C GLY A 65 23.84 48.70 -12.70
N THR A 66 24.13 49.74 -11.92
CA THR A 66 23.39 50.26 -10.77
C THR A 66 22.52 51.49 -11.08
N SER A 67 21.58 51.77 -10.16
CA SER A 67 21.10 53.09 -9.67
C SER A 67 19.86 53.78 -10.27
N GLY A 68 18.86 54.03 -9.39
CA GLY A 68 18.37 55.38 -9.07
C GLY A 68 16.94 55.81 -9.49
N GLY A 69 16.08 56.15 -8.51
CA GLY A 69 15.26 57.39 -8.57
C GLY A 69 13.72 57.35 -8.44
N THR A 70 13.23 57.60 -7.21
CA THR A 70 12.19 58.58 -6.77
C THR A 70 10.68 58.54 -7.16
N SER A 71 9.88 58.49 -6.07
CA SER A 71 8.75 59.38 -5.63
C SER A 71 7.32 59.25 -6.17
N GLY A 72 6.37 59.18 -5.21
CA GLY A 72 4.97 59.59 -5.36
C GLY A 72 4.07 58.97 -4.29
N GLY A 73 3.77 59.68 -3.19
CA GLY A 73 2.94 59.19 -2.10
C GLY A 73 1.45 59.55 -2.21
N THR A 74 0.62 59.05 -1.29
CA THR A 74 -0.37 59.86 -0.57
C THR A 74 -0.91 59.12 0.65
N SER A 75 -1.12 59.92 1.68
CA SER A 75 -1.63 59.62 3.01
C SER A 75 -3.17 59.69 3.03
N GLY A 76 -3.81 59.00 3.97
CA GLY A 76 -5.20 59.27 4.32
C GLY A 76 -5.75 58.34 5.39
N GLY A 77 -5.61 58.71 6.66
CA GLY A 77 -6.43 58.16 7.74
C GLY A 77 -7.75 58.94 7.87
N GLY A 78 -8.80 58.31 8.40
CA GLY A 78 -10.05 58.97 8.73
C GLY A 78 -11.23 58.04 9.03
N THR A 79 -11.32 57.66 10.30
CA THR A 79 -12.51 57.43 11.14
C THR A 79 -13.93 57.73 10.62
N SER A 80 -14.87 56.85 11.05
CA SER A 80 -16.23 57.11 11.57
C SER A 80 -17.44 57.24 10.61
N GLY A 81 -18.40 56.32 10.80
CA GLY A 81 -19.74 56.66 11.30
C GLY A 81 -20.86 56.89 10.29
N GLY A 82 -21.76 55.90 10.20
CA GLY A 82 -23.21 56.04 10.43
C GLY A 82 -24.09 56.97 9.57
N THR A 83 -25.25 56.41 9.22
CA THR A 83 -26.56 57.04 8.95
C THR A 83 -26.85 57.69 7.58
N SER A 84 -27.73 56.99 6.83
CA SER A 84 -29.02 57.41 6.26
C SER A 84 -29.13 58.71 5.45
N GLY A 85 -29.64 58.59 4.21
CA GLY A 85 -30.34 59.69 3.53
C GLY A 85 -30.41 59.61 2.00
N GLY A 86 -31.52 59.09 1.47
CA GLY A 86 -32.34 59.64 0.37
C GLY A 86 -31.72 60.23 -0.92
N THR A 87 -31.97 59.51 -2.03
CA THR A 87 -32.46 59.94 -3.37
C THR A 87 -31.88 61.17 -4.10
N THR A 88 -31.32 60.97 -5.31
CA THR A 88 -31.98 61.21 -6.64
C THR A 88 -31.00 61.16 -7.82
N GLY A 89 -31.31 60.30 -8.80
CA GLY A 89 -31.31 60.60 -10.24
C GLY A 89 -29.99 60.65 -11.05
N GLY A 90 -29.83 59.71 -11.98
CA GLY A 90 -28.99 59.90 -13.18
C GLY A 90 -28.50 58.60 -13.83
N GLY A 91 -29.33 57.98 -14.67
CA GLY A 91 -29.00 56.74 -15.37
C GLY A 91 -27.86 56.85 -16.38
N THR A 92 -27.15 55.73 -16.56
CA THR A 92 -26.56 55.34 -17.83
C THR A 92 -26.70 53.83 -18.00
N SER A 93 -27.45 53.41 -19.01
CA SER A 93 -27.65 52.02 -19.39
C SER A 93 -26.40 51.42 -20.04
N GLY A 94 -26.08 50.19 -19.67
CA GLY A 94 -25.22 49.26 -20.40
C GLY A 94 -25.61 47.85 -19.99
N GLY A 95 -26.47 47.21 -20.78
CA GLY A 95 -27.10 45.94 -20.43
C GLY A 95 -26.46 44.70 -21.06
N THR A 96 -26.74 43.56 -20.44
CA THR A 96 -26.84 42.15 -20.88
C THR A 96 -27.14 41.38 -19.59
N THR A 97 -28.10 40.47 -19.38
CA THR A 97 -28.87 39.50 -20.16
C THR A 97 -30.06 39.05 -19.27
N GLY A 98 -31.26 38.82 -19.83
CA GLY A 98 -32.39 38.19 -19.11
C GLY A 98 -33.06 39.05 -18.04
N GLY A 99 -33.68 40.17 -18.44
CA GLY A 99 -34.36 41.04 -17.48
C GLY A 99 -35.62 40.37 -16.94
N GLU A 100 -35.52 39.80 -15.75
CA GLU A 100 -36.66 39.63 -14.84
C GLU A 100 -37.27 41.03 -14.63
N GLU A 101 -38.60 41.12 -14.70
CA GLU A 101 -39.31 42.35 -14.34
C GLU A 101 -38.87 42.76 -12.91
N PRO A 102 -38.57 44.03 -12.64
CA PRO A 102 -38.16 44.45 -11.30
C PRO A 102 -39.30 44.14 -10.30
N TYR A 103 -38.96 43.49 -9.17
CA TYR A 103 -39.94 43.05 -8.17
C TYR A 103 -40.70 44.23 -7.52
N CYS A 104 -40.03 45.37 -7.42
CA CYS A 104 -40.58 46.64 -6.98
C CYS A 104 -40.06 47.77 -7.88
N THR A 105 -40.77 48.90 -7.92
CA THR A 105 -40.39 50.08 -8.71
C THR A 105 -40.45 51.34 -7.85
N PRO A 106 -39.34 52.07 -7.65
CA PRO A 106 -39.34 53.27 -6.81
C PRO A 106 -40.43 54.27 -7.20
N ASP A 107 -41.13 54.81 -6.19
CA ASP A 107 -42.25 55.75 -6.32
C ASP A 107 -43.51 55.18 -7.02
N ALA A 108 -43.67 53.85 -7.11
CA ALA A 108 -44.89 53.21 -7.58
C ALA A 108 -46.04 53.30 -6.57
N GLU A 109 -47.25 52.93 -7.00
CA GLU A 109 -48.38 52.75 -6.08
C GLU A 109 -48.36 51.31 -5.55
N GLU A 110 -48.57 51.16 -4.24
CA GLU A 110 -48.72 49.87 -3.58
C GLU A 110 -49.90 49.04 -4.14
N ILE A 111 -49.65 47.76 -4.36
CA ILE A 111 -50.66 46.77 -4.74
C ILE A 111 -51.18 46.12 -3.46
N CYS A 112 -52.24 46.72 -2.92
CA CYS A 112 -52.81 46.26 -1.66
C CYS A 112 -53.12 44.76 -1.58
N GLU A 113 -52.71 44.16 -0.46
CA GLU A 113 -52.93 42.76 -0.05
C GLU A 113 -52.11 41.73 -0.85
N ASP A 114 -51.05 42.15 -1.53
CA ASP A 114 -50.09 41.22 -2.13
C ASP A 114 -48.97 40.81 -1.15
N GLY A 115 -48.81 41.55 -0.05
CA GLY A 115 -47.84 41.26 1.01
C GLY A 115 -46.40 41.64 0.66
N PHE A 116 -46.19 42.46 -0.37
CA PHE A 116 -44.89 42.90 -0.86
C PHE A 116 -44.76 44.42 -0.89
N ASP A 117 -43.53 44.92 -0.81
CA ASP A 117 -43.21 46.33 -0.99
C ASP A 117 -43.07 46.61 -2.50
N ASN A 118 -44.09 47.20 -3.12
CA ASN A 118 -44.10 47.40 -4.57
C ASN A 118 -43.39 48.69 -4.98
N ASP A 119 -43.23 49.65 -4.07
CA ASP A 119 -42.59 50.95 -4.31
C ASP A 119 -41.15 51.07 -3.77
N CYS A 120 -40.63 49.98 -3.20
CA CYS A 120 -39.30 49.84 -2.60
C CYS A 120 -39.00 50.84 -1.47
N ASN A 121 -40.00 51.31 -0.71
CA ASN A 121 -39.80 52.31 0.34
C ASN A 121 -39.50 51.72 1.73
N GLY A 122 -39.49 50.39 1.85
CA GLY A 122 -39.26 49.62 3.07
C GLY A 122 -40.53 49.40 3.90
N LEU A 123 -41.70 49.81 3.40
CA LEU A 123 -43.01 49.55 3.96
C LEU A 123 -43.77 48.66 2.99
N VAL A 124 -44.53 47.72 3.55
CA VAL A 124 -45.36 46.81 2.76
C VAL A 124 -46.79 47.28 2.87
N ASP A 125 -47.51 47.34 1.75
CA ASP A 125 -48.95 47.67 1.73
C ASP A 125 -49.28 49.00 2.45
N GLU A 126 -48.41 50.02 2.39
CA GLU A 126 -48.71 51.30 3.04
C GLU A 126 -49.78 52.10 2.30
N GLY A 127 -50.60 52.83 3.07
CA GLY A 127 -51.75 53.53 2.49
C GLY A 127 -52.88 52.61 2.03
N CYS A 128 -52.74 51.29 2.14
CA CYS A 128 -53.79 50.32 1.86
C CYS A 128 -54.75 50.12 3.03
N THR A 129 -56.06 50.21 2.76
CA THR A 129 -57.08 49.92 3.78
C THR A 129 -57.14 48.43 4.06
N CYS A 130 -56.81 48.01 5.29
CA CYS A 130 -56.79 46.60 5.66
C CYS A 130 -58.19 45.94 5.64
N ARG A 131 -58.26 44.73 5.09
CA ARG A 131 -59.52 43.93 5.01
C ARG A 131 -59.50 42.66 5.85
N VAL A 132 -58.31 42.19 6.23
CA VAL A 132 -58.10 41.06 7.15
C VAL A 132 -57.39 41.54 8.41
N ALA A 133 -57.49 40.77 9.49
CA ALA A 133 -56.92 41.17 10.78
C ALA A 133 -55.38 41.11 10.79
N GLU A 134 -54.81 40.16 10.05
CA GLU A 134 -53.37 39.95 9.88
C GLU A 134 -53.08 39.35 8.50
N GLN A 135 -51.89 39.62 7.96
CA GLN A 135 -51.40 39.07 6.70
C GLN A 135 -49.88 38.88 6.73
N PRO A 136 -49.33 37.93 5.94
CA PRO A 136 -47.89 37.84 5.74
C PRO A 136 -47.37 39.10 5.04
N CYS A 137 -46.13 39.46 5.32
CA CYS A 137 -45.45 40.59 4.69
C CYS A 137 -43.98 40.26 4.49
N TYR A 138 -43.37 40.84 3.48
CA TYR A 138 -41.93 40.81 3.31
C TYR A 138 -41.45 42.10 2.63
N PRO A 139 -40.61 42.92 3.30
CA PRO A 139 -40.23 44.26 2.82
C PRO A 139 -39.04 44.26 1.84
N GLU A 140 -38.55 43.09 1.44
CA GLU A 140 -37.44 42.92 0.49
C GLU A 140 -37.89 42.06 -0.70
N ASP A 141 -36.99 41.74 -1.62
CA ASP A 141 -37.29 40.91 -2.79
C ASP A 141 -37.91 39.55 -2.38
N PRO A 142 -39.14 39.22 -2.83
CA PRO A 142 -39.81 37.96 -2.47
C PRO A 142 -39.01 36.70 -2.83
N ARG A 143 -38.08 36.80 -3.79
CA ARG A 143 -37.21 35.70 -4.19
C ARG A 143 -36.24 35.28 -3.10
N HIS A 144 -35.94 36.14 -2.12
CA HIS A 144 -35.16 35.77 -0.95
C HIS A 144 -35.84 34.68 -0.09
N LEU A 145 -37.14 34.48 -0.25
CA LEU A 145 -37.90 33.42 0.42
C LEU A 145 -37.87 32.10 -0.37
N GLU A 146 -37.26 32.08 -1.56
CA GLU A 146 -37.12 30.90 -2.41
C GLU A 146 -35.82 30.16 -2.06
N GLY A 147 -35.94 28.95 -1.51
CA GLY A 147 -34.77 28.12 -1.18
C GLY A 147 -35.07 27.13 -0.06
N GLU A 148 -34.53 25.92 -0.13
CA GLU A 148 -34.75 24.91 0.93
C GLU A 148 -33.95 25.21 2.22
N LEU A 149 -32.93 26.08 2.12
CA LEU A 149 -31.97 26.39 3.18
C LEU A 149 -31.83 27.91 3.43
N THR A 150 -32.84 28.72 3.08
CA THR A 150 -32.82 30.18 3.29
C THR A 150 -32.99 30.55 4.78
N ALA A 151 -32.20 31.51 5.25
CA ALA A 151 -32.39 32.16 6.55
C ALA A 151 -33.59 33.12 6.55
N CYS A 152 -33.97 33.63 5.39
CA CYS A 152 -35.01 34.63 5.25
C CYS A 152 -36.41 34.07 5.49
N GLN A 153 -37.24 34.86 6.18
CA GLN A 153 -38.58 34.46 6.57
C GLN A 153 -39.55 35.63 6.46
N PRO A 154 -40.80 35.39 6.03
CA PRO A 154 -41.84 36.41 6.01
C PRO A 154 -42.23 36.81 7.44
N GLY A 155 -42.55 38.08 7.62
CA GLY A 155 -43.14 38.61 8.84
C GLY A 155 -44.66 38.62 8.80
N LEU A 156 -45.25 39.31 9.77
CA LEU A 156 -46.69 39.60 9.83
C LEU A 156 -46.96 41.10 9.96
N GLN A 157 -47.98 41.56 9.25
CA GLN A 157 -48.60 42.86 9.49
C GLN A 157 -49.97 42.68 10.15
N PHE A 158 -50.33 43.65 11.00
CA PHE A 158 -51.60 43.67 11.72
C PHE A 158 -52.42 44.89 11.33
N CYS A 159 -53.73 44.71 11.17
CA CYS A 159 -54.64 45.81 10.86
C CYS A 159 -54.87 46.70 12.10
N ASN A 160 -54.36 47.93 12.07
CA ASN A 160 -54.54 48.91 13.15
C ASN A 160 -55.58 49.97 12.75
N VAL A 161 -56.86 49.64 13.00
CA VAL A 161 -58.06 50.43 12.69
C VAL A 161 -58.36 50.54 11.19
N GLU A 162 -57.47 51.15 10.42
CA GLU A 162 -57.69 51.45 8.99
C GLU A 162 -56.53 51.01 8.10
N PHE A 163 -55.29 50.94 8.61
CA PHE A 163 -54.09 50.57 7.84
C PHE A 163 -53.31 49.44 8.51
N TYR A 164 -52.51 48.71 7.74
CA TYR A 164 -51.57 47.73 8.27
C TYR A 164 -50.43 48.39 9.07
N THR A 165 -49.89 47.67 10.06
CA THR A 165 -48.65 48.05 10.76
C THR A 165 -47.43 47.85 9.86
N GLU A 166 -46.25 48.27 10.32
CA GLU A 166 -44.99 47.78 9.75
C GLU A 166 -44.91 46.24 9.82
N CYS A 167 -44.12 45.66 8.92
CA CYS A 167 -43.89 44.22 8.88
C CYS A 167 -43.09 43.76 10.10
N GLN A 168 -43.67 42.91 10.95
CA GLN A 168 -43.06 42.47 12.20
C GLN A 168 -42.58 41.02 12.09
N GLY A 169 -41.34 40.78 12.51
CA GLY A 169 -40.78 39.42 12.62
C GLY A 169 -40.25 38.84 11.31
N ALA A 170 -40.13 39.63 10.25
CA ALA A 170 -39.41 39.21 9.06
C ALA A 170 -37.91 39.04 9.37
N VAL A 171 -37.30 37.98 8.81
CA VAL A 171 -35.84 37.79 8.80
C VAL A 171 -35.36 38.23 7.42
N LEU A 172 -34.54 39.27 7.39
CA LEU A 172 -34.03 39.90 6.16
C LEU A 172 -32.64 39.37 5.83
N PRO A 173 -32.18 39.52 4.57
CA PRO A 173 -30.81 39.22 4.17
C PRO A 173 -29.78 39.81 5.12
N SER A 174 -28.77 39.02 5.44
CA SER A 174 -27.65 39.38 6.31
C SER A 174 -26.31 39.04 5.65
N GLU A 175 -25.19 39.27 6.33
CA GLU A 175 -23.88 38.91 5.79
C GLU A 175 -23.70 37.39 5.82
N GLU A 176 -23.16 36.82 4.75
CA GLU A 176 -22.93 35.39 4.62
C GLU A 176 -21.95 34.86 5.67
N VAL A 177 -22.28 33.72 6.27
CA VAL A 177 -21.44 33.00 7.24
C VAL A 177 -21.45 31.51 6.90
N CYS A 178 -20.32 30.81 7.08
CA CYS A 178 -20.21 29.38 6.74
C CYS A 178 -20.97 28.48 7.73
N ASP A 179 -22.30 28.43 7.66
CA ASP A 179 -23.15 27.65 8.57
C ASP A 179 -24.15 26.71 7.88
N GLY A 180 -24.06 26.58 6.55
CA GLY A 180 -24.91 25.68 5.75
C GLY A 180 -26.31 26.26 5.50
N ILE A 181 -26.49 27.56 5.71
CA ILE A 181 -27.72 28.31 5.49
C ILE A 181 -27.37 29.50 4.59
N ASP A 182 -28.26 29.79 3.64
CA ASP A 182 -28.19 30.99 2.80
C ASP A 182 -28.60 32.21 3.65
N ASN A 183 -27.62 32.96 4.16
CA ASN A 183 -27.82 34.03 5.14
C ASN A 183 -28.09 35.38 4.48
N ASP A 184 -27.55 35.61 3.28
CA ASP A 184 -27.82 36.77 2.45
C ASP A 184 -29.02 36.57 1.49
N CYS A 185 -29.57 35.36 1.48
CA CYS A 185 -30.78 34.95 0.78
C CYS A 185 -30.69 35.13 -0.75
N ASN A 186 -29.50 35.03 -1.33
CA ASN A 186 -29.26 35.21 -2.76
C ASN A 186 -29.54 33.94 -3.58
N GLY A 187 -29.86 32.82 -2.93
CA GLY A 187 -30.18 31.53 -3.54
C GLY A 187 -28.99 30.57 -3.64
N GLU A 188 -27.79 30.99 -3.25
CA GLU A 188 -26.62 30.15 -3.03
C GLU A 188 -26.41 29.96 -1.52
N VAL A 189 -25.79 28.85 -1.13
CA VAL A 189 -25.51 28.56 0.29
C VAL A 189 -24.00 28.64 0.48
N ASP A 190 -23.54 29.40 1.47
CA ASP A 190 -22.14 29.50 1.87
C ASP A 190 -21.21 29.90 0.68
N GLU A 191 -21.59 30.89 -0.12
CA GLU A 191 -20.89 31.35 -1.33
C GLU A 191 -19.76 32.37 -1.04
N LEU A 192 -19.50 32.65 0.24
CA LEU A 192 -18.36 33.44 0.66
C LEU A 192 -17.05 32.69 0.31
N GLU A 193 -16.09 33.38 -0.33
CA GLU A 193 -14.75 32.85 -0.60
C GLU A 193 -14.12 32.30 0.70
N GLY A 194 -13.89 30.99 0.76
CA GLY A 194 -13.37 30.27 1.93
C GLY A 194 -14.38 29.39 2.68
N CYS A 195 -15.67 29.37 2.29
CA CYS A 195 -16.64 28.40 2.83
C CYS A 195 -16.73 27.10 2.02
N GLN A 196 -16.24 27.08 0.77
CA GLN A 196 -16.16 25.86 -0.03
C GLN A 196 -14.85 25.11 0.23
N ASN A 197 -14.71 24.49 1.40
CA ASN A 197 -13.59 23.55 1.62
C ASN A 197 -13.77 22.35 0.66
N ALA A 198 -13.06 22.36 -0.45
CA ALA A 198 -13.04 21.24 -1.36
C ALA A 198 -12.04 20.21 -0.83
N PRO A 199 -12.41 18.92 -0.69
CA PRO A 199 -11.47 17.95 -0.17
C PRO A 199 -10.25 17.80 -1.10
N PRO A 200 -9.03 17.70 -0.56
CA PRO A 200 -7.82 17.57 -1.35
C PRO A 200 -7.84 16.26 -2.14
N ARG A 201 -7.06 16.23 -3.20
CA ARG A 201 -6.74 15.04 -4.00
C ARG A 201 -5.41 14.46 -3.55
N ALA A 202 -5.46 13.26 -2.98
CA ALA A 202 -4.26 12.44 -2.79
C ALA A 202 -3.79 11.89 -4.13
N ILE A 203 -2.49 11.99 -4.42
CA ILE A 203 -1.86 11.40 -5.60
C ILE A 203 -0.98 10.24 -5.15
N CYS A 204 -1.22 9.06 -5.71
CA CYS A 204 -0.40 7.89 -5.45
C CYS A 204 0.61 7.70 -6.59
N PRO A 205 1.77 7.09 -6.31
CA PRO A 205 2.65 6.63 -7.38
C PRO A 205 1.98 5.49 -8.16
N ASP A 206 2.51 5.22 -9.36
CA ASP A 206 2.14 4.04 -10.14
C ASP A 206 2.39 2.74 -9.34
N ASP A 207 1.63 1.69 -9.66
CA ASP A 207 1.84 0.35 -9.10
C ASP A 207 3.27 -0.14 -9.40
N GLN A 208 3.92 -0.74 -8.40
CA GLN A 208 5.30 -1.24 -8.46
C GLN A 208 5.33 -2.77 -8.56
N PHE A 209 6.42 -3.29 -9.12
CA PHE A 209 6.66 -4.72 -9.31
C PHE A 209 8.12 -5.03 -9.01
N GLY A 210 8.40 -6.17 -8.38
CA GLY A 210 9.78 -6.62 -8.18
C GLY A 210 9.88 -7.87 -7.30
N SER A 211 11.06 -8.15 -6.77
CA SER A 211 11.30 -9.30 -5.89
C SER A 211 10.87 -9.05 -4.44
N PRO A 212 10.47 -10.08 -3.68
CA PRO A 212 10.47 -10.01 -2.23
C PRO A 212 11.90 -9.80 -1.70
N LEU A 213 12.01 -9.56 -0.40
CA LEU A 213 13.24 -9.26 0.33
C LEU A 213 13.98 -8.03 -0.24
N ALA A 214 13.21 -7.01 -0.60
CA ALA A 214 13.70 -5.75 -1.16
C ALA A 214 12.90 -4.56 -0.61
N PHE A 215 13.54 -3.39 -0.61
CA PHE A 215 12.93 -2.13 -0.23
C PHE A 215 12.23 -1.46 -1.42
N TYR A 216 11.06 -0.90 -1.17
CA TYR A 216 10.26 -0.15 -2.14
C TYR A 216 9.83 1.19 -1.56
N THR A 217 10.22 2.27 -2.21
CA THR A 217 9.85 3.63 -1.82
C THR A 217 8.59 4.08 -2.58
N PHE A 218 7.61 4.61 -1.87
CA PHE A 218 6.38 5.19 -2.41
C PHE A 218 6.38 6.69 -2.15
N VAL A 219 6.26 7.48 -3.22
CA VAL A 219 6.20 8.95 -3.14
C VAL A 219 4.79 9.39 -3.48
N GLY A 220 4.03 9.77 -2.46
CA GLY A 220 2.71 10.36 -2.57
C GLY A 220 2.75 11.84 -2.93
N GLY A 221 1.60 12.37 -3.32
CA GLY A 221 1.39 13.78 -3.60
C GLY A 221 0.08 14.30 -3.00
N TYR A 222 0.00 15.62 -2.95
CA TYR A 222 -1.13 16.41 -2.46
C TYR A 222 -1.41 17.49 -3.49
N GLU A 223 -2.65 17.55 -3.95
CA GLU A 223 -3.18 18.65 -4.76
C GLU A 223 -4.52 19.07 -4.17
N ASP A 224 -4.78 20.36 -4.22
CA ASP A 224 -5.93 20.98 -3.58
C ASP A 224 -6.41 22.11 -4.49
N ASP A 225 -7.70 22.13 -4.81
CA ASP A 225 -8.24 22.94 -5.90
C ASP A 225 -8.53 24.38 -5.44
N ASP A 226 -8.82 24.58 -4.15
CA ASP A 226 -9.01 25.83 -3.43
C ASP A 226 -7.70 26.39 -2.81
N GLY A 227 -6.64 25.58 -2.81
CA GLY A 227 -5.27 26.01 -2.48
C GLY A 227 -4.94 25.92 -0.99
N ASP A 228 -5.72 25.17 -0.24
CA ASP A 228 -5.49 24.88 1.17
C ASP A 228 -4.18 24.12 1.36
N ALA A 229 -3.49 24.45 2.45
CA ALA A 229 -2.24 23.79 2.79
C ALA A 229 -2.51 22.38 3.33
N MET A 230 -1.66 21.42 2.97
CA MET A 230 -1.70 20.09 3.57
C MET A 230 -1.40 20.17 5.07
N ALA A 231 -2.28 19.62 5.89
CA ALA A 231 -2.09 19.43 7.33
C ALA A 231 -1.40 18.09 7.66
N SER A 232 -1.81 17.00 7.00
CA SER A 232 -1.27 15.67 7.28
C SER A 232 -1.23 14.76 6.06
N ALA A 233 -0.35 13.75 6.12
CA ALA A 233 -0.27 12.66 5.16
C ALA A 233 0.05 11.38 5.93
N THR A 234 -0.79 10.35 5.77
CA THR A 234 -0.64 9.06 6.45
C THR A 234 -0.85 7.91 5.49
N TRP A 235 0.10 6.98 5.48
CA TRP A 235 0.02 5.71 4.79
C TRP A 235 -0.48 4.61 5.72
N ARG A 236 -1.23 3.66 5.16
CA ARG A 236 -1.57 2.40 5.81
C ARG A 236 -1.60 1.25 4.82
N PHE A 237 -1.33 0.04 5.30
CA PHE A 237 -1.67 -1.17 4.54
C PHE A 237 -3.20 -1.33 4.51
N VAL A 238 -3.76 -1.49 3.32
CA VAL A 238 -5.11 -2.01 3.10
C VAL A 238 -5.07 -3.53 3.12
N GLU A 239 -4.05 -4.10 2.47
CA GLU A 239 -3.80 -5.53 2.37
C GLU A 239 -2.30 -5.77 2.29
N LYS A 240 -1.83 -6.88 2.85
CA LYS A 240 -0.46 -7.40 2.70
C LYS A 240 -0.51 -8.93 2.76
N PRO A 241 0.53 -9.65 2.26
CA PRO A 241 0.55 -11.11 2.33
C PRO A 241 0.34 -11.62 3.77
N VAL A 242 -0.43 -12.71 3.91
CA VAL A 242 -0.77 -13.27 5.22
C VAL A 242 0.49 -13.79 5.90
N GLY A 243 0.81 -13.20 7.06
CA GLY A 243 2.02 -13.48 7.83
C GLY A 243 3.18 -12.50 7.57
N SER A 244 3.01 -11.52 6.68
CA SER A 244 4.00 -10.45 6.50
C SER A 244 4.12 -9.63 7.79
N SER A 245 5.35 -9.39 8.24
CA SER A 245 5.75 -8.45 9.29
C SER A 245 6.08 -7.06 8.76
N SER A 246 6.04 -6.84 7.43
CA SER A 246 6.30 -5.54 6.79
C SER A 246 5.56 -4.35 7.43
N GLU A 247 6.31 -3.25 7.57
CA GLU A 247 5.89 -1.98 8.16
C GLU A 247 6.17 -0.80 7.22
N LEU A 248 5.41 0.30 7.40
CA LEU A 248 5.57 1.55 6.65
C LEU A 248 6.47 2.51 7.40
N THR A 249 7.59 2.91 6.80
CA THR A 249 8.58 3.77 7.47
C THR A 249 8.99 4.97 6.61
N PRO A 250 8.74 6.22 7.04
CA PRO A 250 7.76 6.59 8.07
C PRO A 250 6.31 6.45 7.54
N PRO A 251 5.31 6.20 8.41
CA PRO A 251 3.92 6.12 7.97
C PRO A 251 3.25 7.50 7.82
N ASN A 252 3.80 8.55 8.45
CA ASN A 252 3.17 9.88 8.54
C ASN A 252 3.92 10.93 7.70
N ALA A 253 4.15 10.62 6.42
CA ALA A 253 4.77 11.52 5.45
C ALA A 253 4.28 11.19 4.04
N LEU A 254 4.48 12.11 3.08
CA LEU A 254 4.19 11.84 1.67
C LEU A 254 5.06 10.72 1.10
N THR A 255 6.32 10.62 1.54
CA THR A 255 7.21 9.51 1.19
C THR A 255 7.23 8.46 2.29
N THR A 256 6.97 7.21 1.93
CA THR A 256 7.11 6.05 2.80
C THR A 256 7.89 4.94 2.11
N GLU A 257 8.43 4.01 2.88
CA GLU A 257 9.14 2.84 2.39
C GLU A 257 8.62 1.59 3.10
N ILE A 258 8.62 0.46 2.38
CA ILE A 258 8.37 -0.87 2.94
C ILE A 258 9.51 -1.81 2.57
N PHE A 259 9.71 -2.83 3.40
CA PHE A 259 10.46 -4.03 3.04
C PHE A 259 9.47 -5.14 2.68
N ALA A 260 9.49 -5.63 1.44
CA ALA A 260 8.58 -6.67 0.98
C ALA A 260 9.08 -8.06 1.40
N ASP A 261 8.86 -8.44 2.65
CA ASP A 261 9.32 -9.67 3.29
C ASP A 261 8.77 -10.99 2.71
N LEU A 262 7.59 -10.97 2.09
CA LEU A 262 6.91 -12.12 1.52
C LEU A 262 6.56 -11.88 0.05
N GLN A 263 6.39 -12.98 -0.68
CA GLN A 263 5.85 -12.97 -2.02
C GLN A 263 4.34 -12.70 -1.99
N GLY A 264 3.86 -11.76 -2.79
CA GLY A 264 2.44 -11.47 -2.93
C GLY A 264 2.15 -10.00 -3.20
N ILE A 265 0.90 -9.61 -2.94
CA ILE A 265 0.41 -8.27 -3.22
C ILE A 265 0.35 -7.47 -1.91
N TYR A 266 0.96 -6.29 -1.92
CA TYR A 266 0.83 -5.26 -0.90
C TYR A 266 -0.04 -4.14 -1.46
N VAL A 267 -1.12 -3.79 -0.78
CA VAL A 267 -2.01 -2.70 -1.16
C VAL A 267 -1.88 -1.59 -0.12
N LEU A 268 -1.45 -0.41 -0.54
CA LEU A 268 -1.20 0.73 0.31
C LEU A 268 -2.22 1.83 0.01
N GLU A 269 -2.74 2.47 1.05
CA GLU A 269 -3.58 3.67 0.94
C GLU A 269 -2.83 4.86 1.54
N LEU A 270 -2.73 5.94 0.75
CA LEU A 270 -2.37 7.27 1.25
C LEU A 270 -3.65 8.03 1.57
N THR A 271 -3.73 8.56 2.79
CA THR A 271 -4.70 9.58 3.18
C THR A 271 -3.97 10.90 3.37
N VAL A 272 -4.46 11.98 2.75
CA VAL A 272 -4.00 13.36 2.99
C VAL A 272 -5.14 14.17 3.57
N GLU A 273 -4.81 15.12 4.43
CA GLU A 273 -5.76 16.05 5.06
C GLU A 273 -5.25 17.48 4.87
N ASP A 274 -6.14 18.41 4.56
CA ASP A 274 -5.85 19.84 4.50
C ASP A 274 -6.01 20.52 5.89
N VAL A 275 -5.67 21.81 5.97
CA VAL A 275 -5.76 22.62 7.21
C VAL A 275 -7.18 22.90 7.69
N ASN A 276 -8.18 22.69 6.84
CA ASN A 276 -9.60 22.88 7.10
C ASN A 276 -10.35 21.55 7.35
N GLY A 277 -9.62 20.42 7.34
CA GLY A 277 -10.12 19.07 7.69
C GLY A 277 -10.72 18.28 6.52
N GLY A 278 -10.57 18.73 5.28
CA GLY A 278 -10.95 17.93 4.11
C GLY A 278 -9.97 16.76 3.91
N ILE A 279 -10.43 15.68 3.28
CA ILE A 279 -9.70 14.40 3.23
C ILE A 279 -9.65 13.86 1.80
N GLY A 280 -8.43 13.63 1.31
CA GLY A 280 -8.14 12.92 0.07
C GLY A 280 -7.60 11.52 0.32
N ARG A 281 -7.94 10.54 -0.53
CA ARG A 281 -7.40 9.18 -0.46
C ARG A 281 -7.03 8.63 -1.84
N CYS A 282 -5.96 7.85 -1.91
CA CYS A 282 -5.59 7.09 -3.10
C CYS A 282 -4.99 5.73 -2.72
N ILE A 283 -4.99 4.79 -3.66
CA ILE A 283 -4.44 3.43 -3.48
C ILE A 283 -3.35 3.18 -4.52
N THR A 284 -2.26 2.54 -4.10
CA THR A 284 -1.20 1.99 -4.96
C THR A 284 -0.87 0.56 -4.51
N ARG A 285 -0.22 -0.21 -5.38
CA ARG A 285 0.11 -1.62 -5.14
C ARG A 285 1.59 -1.89 -5.36
N LEU A 286 2.11 -2.87 -4.62
CA LEU A 286 3.32 -3.59 -4.96
C LEU A 286 2.98 -5.07 -5.18
N GLU A 287 3.38 -5.61 -6.31
CA GLU A 287 3.41 -7.05 -6.56
C GLU A 287 4.85 -7.55 -6.42
N ALA A 288 5.12 -8.24 -5.31
CA ALA A 288 6.41 -8.88 -5.04
C ALA A 288 6.36 -10.33 -5.53
N THR A 289 7.20 -10.69 -6.51
CA THR A 289 7.33 -12.04 -7.08
C THR A 289 8.81 -12.43 -7.12
N SER A 290 9.18 -13.58 -6.54
CA SER A 290 10.57 -14.00 -6.50
C SER A 290 11.12 -14.36 -7.88
N GLU A 291 12.33 -13.89 -8.16
CA GLU A 291 13.13 -14.34 -9.31
C GLU A 291 13.83 -15.69 -9.04
N ASP A 292 13.92 -16.13 -7.78
CA ASP A 292 14.40 -17.46 -7.47
C ASP A 292 13.47 -18.53 -8.00
N ALA A 293 14.08 -19.57 -8.58
CA ALA A 293 13.29 -20.64 -9.13
C ALA A 293 12.60 -21.47 -8.04
N LEU A 294 13.21 -21.66 -6.86
CA LEU A 294 12.54 -22.23 -5.68
C LEU A 294 12.55 -21.23 -4.53
N ARG A 295 11.38 -20.94 -3.97
CA ARG A 295 11.22 -20.16 -2.73
C ARG A 295 10.26 -20.89 -1.80
N ILE A 296 10.65 -20.98 -0.54
CA ILE A 296 9.87 -21.60 0.52
C ILE A 296 9.70 -20.53 1.59
N GLU A 297 8.46 -20.23 1.97
CA GLU A 297 8.14 -19.25 3.00
C GLU A 297 7.51 -19.96 4.19
N MET A 298 7.99 -19.63 5.38
CA MET A 298 7.41 -20.07 6.63
C MET A 298 7.02 -18.85 7.47
N VAL A 299 5.81 -18.90 8.02
CA VAL A 299 5.31 -17.95 9.02
C VAL A 299 4.67 -18.74 10.16
N TRP A 300 4.65 -18.18 11.36
CA TRP A 300 3.96 -18.79 12.49
C TRP A 300 3.16 -17.76 13.26
N ASN A 301 2.13 -18.26 13.97
CA ASN A 301 1.25 -17.48 14.85
C ASN A 301 0.71 -16.17 14.23
N VAL A 302 0.42 -16.20 12.93
CA VAL A 302 -0.02 -15.02 12.16
C VAL A 302 -1.14 -14.25 12.87
N GLY A 303 -0.88 -12.97 13.15
CA GLY A 303 -1.82 -12.06 13.80
C GLY A 303 -1.81 -12.12 15.34
N VAL A 304 -0.91 -12.89 15.94
CA VAL A 304 -0.70 -12.92 17.39
C VAL A 304 0.37 -11.90 17.79
N SER A 305 0.08 -11.10 18.82
CA SER A 305 0.99 -10.10 19.36
C SER A 305 1.83 -10.68 20.50
N GLY A 306 3.10 -10.26 20.61
CA GLY A 306 3.99 -10.68 21.69
C GLY A 306 4.45 -12.13 21.55
N ASP A 307 4.50 -12.64 20.32
CA ASP A 307 5.18 -13.88 20.02
C ASP A 307 6.69 -13.68 20.20
N THR A 308 7.30 -14.67 20.84
CA THR A 308 8.73 -14.75 21.10
C THR A 308 9.28 -16.10 20.67
N SER A 309 8.46 -16.97 20.08
CA SER A 309 8.89 -18.30 19.67
C SER A 309 9.83 -18.26 18.48
N ASP A 310 10.72 -19.25 18.46
CA ASP A 310 11.77 -19.50 17.48
C ASP A 310 11.49 -20.85 16.80
N VAL A 311 11.23 -20.79 15.50
CA VAL A 311 10.89 -21.93 14.65
C VAL A 311 11.81 -21.86 13.44
N ASP A 312 12.57 -22.93 13.23
CA ASP A 312 13.59 -23.03 12.18
C ASP A 312 13.06 -23.77 10.94
N LEU A 313 13.39 -23.23 9.77
CA LEU A 313 13.14 -23.86 8.48
C LEU A 313 14.35 -24.72 8.07
N HIS A 314 14.08 -25.92 7.59
CA HIS A 314 15.10 -26.86 7.13
C HIS A 314 14.86 -27.31 5.69
N LEU A 315 15.91 -27.40 4.88
CA LEU A 315 15.85 -27.97 3.54
C LEU A 315 17.00 -28.95 3.31
N LEU A 316 16.68 -30.22 3.09
CA LEU A 316 17.64 -31.22 2.64
C LEU A 316 17.81 -31.18 1.12
N ARG A 317 19.07 -31.31 0.68
CA ARG A 317 19.44 -31.49 -0.72
C ARG A 317 18.80 -32.72 -1.38
N SER A 318 18.65 -33.80 -0.62
CA SER A 318 18.20 -35.09 -1.12
C SER A 318 17.46 -35.89 -0.06
N PRO A 319 16.62 -36.87 -0.43
CA PRO A 319 15.95 -37.75 0.55
C PRO A 319 16.91 -38.70 1.27
N SER A 320 18.14 -38.84 0.77
CA SER A 320 19.21 -39.57 1.47
C SER A 320 20.03 -38.71 2.43
N GLY A 321 19.72 -37.41 2.51
CA GLY A 321 20.37 -36.48 3.43
C GLY A 321 20.07 -36.82 4.89
N THR A 322 20.84 -36.21 5.79
CA THR A 322 20.67 -36.38 7.24
C THR A 322 20.30 -35.03 7.86
N TRP A 323 19.16 -34.96 8.53
CA TRP A 323 18.73 -33.77 9.27
C TRP A 323 19.74 -33.39 10.35
N PHE A 324 19.93 -32.09 10.57
CA PHE A 324 20.85 -31.49 11.54
C PHE A 324 22.34 -31.83 11.29
N ASP A 325 22.70 -32.29 10.09
CA ASP A 325 24.10 -32.52 9.71
C ASP A 325 24.81 -31.19 9.42
N ASN A 326 25.52 -30.71 10.44
CA ASN A 326 26.33 -29.49 10.39
C ASN A 326 27.76 -29.72 9.87
N SER A 327 28.05 -30.91 9.31
CA SER A 327 29.36 -31.15 8.73
C SER A 327 29.57 -30.26 7.48
N PRO A 328 30.82 -29.99 7.08
CA PRO A 328 31.10 -29.20 5.86
C PRO A 328 30.55 -29.81 4.56
N ASN A 329 30.08 -31.06 4.58
CA ASN A 329 29.42 -31.70 3.45
C ASN A 329 27.96 -32.07 3.78
N GLY A 330 27.40 -31.43 4.80
CA GLY A 330 26.04 -31.66 5.27
C GLY A 330 25.02 -31.29 4.19
N ASP A 331 23.90 -32.01 4.19
CA ASP A 331 22.84 -31.85 3.21
C ASP A 331 21.71 -30.94 3.69
N ASP A 332 21.72 -30.52 4.96
CA ASP A 332 20.65 -29.74 5.61
C ASP A 332 20.98 -28.25 5.65
N CYS A 333 20.17 -27.43 4.98
CA CYS A 333 20.21 -25.97 5.12
C CYS A 333 19.19 -25.54 6.17
N HIS A 334 19.70 -24.91 7.23
CA HIS A 334 18.93 -24.29 8.32
C HIS A 334 19.73 -23.10 8.89
N TRP A 335 19.24 -22.46 9.97
CA TRP A 335 19.90 -21.34 10.66
C TRP A 335 21.44 -21.49 10.77
N GLN A 336 21.98 -22.61 11.23
CA GLN A 336 23.41 -22.66 11.57
C GLN A 336 24.38 -22.61 10.37
N ASN A 337 23.97 -22.93 9.14
CA ASN A 337 24.93 -23.15 8.03
C ASN A 337 24.54 -22.56 6.66
N CYS A 338 23.35 -21.98 6.48
CA CYS A 338 22.95 -21.36 5.21
C CYS A 338 22.40 -19.93 5.34
N ARG A 339 22.58 -19.28 6.50
CA ARG A 339 22.20 -17.88 6.73
C ARG A 339 22.97 -16.93 5.81
N VAL A 340 22.23 -15.98 5.25
CA VAL A 340 22.76 -14.88 4.41
C VAL A 340 23.31 -13.72 5.23
N CYS A 341 23.04 -13.66 6.54
CA CYS A 341 23.53 -12.59 7.40
C CYS A 341 24.14 -13.15 8.69
N GLU A 342 25.28 -12.57 9.08
CA GLU A 342 26.00 -12.87 10.31
C GLU A 342 26.19 -11.57 11.11
N ALA A 343 25.09 -10.84 11.34
CA ALA A 343 25.13 -9.63 12.16
C ALA A 343 25.26 -9.98 13.65
N ASN A 344 25.96 -9.11 14.39
CA ASN A 344 26.26 -9.28 15.81
C ASN A 344 24.96 -9.10 16.62
N TYR A 345 24.63 -10.02 17.53
CA TYR A 345 23.40 -10.02 18.37
C TYR A 345 23.23 -8.80 19.32
N ASP A 346 24.01 -7.72 19.17
CA ASP A 346 24.17 -6.63 20.16
C ASP A 346 23.37 -5.34 19.85
N THR A 347 22.59 -5.25 18.75
CA THR A 347 21.39 -4.36 18.55
C THR A 347 20.83 -4.44 17.12
N ASP A 348 19.50 -4.29 16.95
CA ASP A 348 18.73 -4.24 15.68
C ASP A 348 19.13 -5.28 14.59
N TYR A 349 19.51 -6.49 15.01
CA TYR A 349 19.99 -7.60 14.16
C TYR A 349 19.15 -7.82 12.89
N GLU A 350 17.82 -7.91 13.02
CA GLU A 350 16.95 -8.16 11.88
C GLU A 350 16.94 -7.00 10.88
N ALA A 351 17.02 -5.75 11.35
CA ALA A 351 17.04 -4.59 10.48
C ALA A 351 18.35 -4.52 9.69
N GLU A 352 19.48 -4.86 10.34
CA GLU A 352 20.76 -5.01 9.65
C GLU A 352 20.71 -6.13 8.61
N CYS A 353 20.13 -7.27 8.98
CA CYS A 353 19.95 -8.42 8.09
C CYS A 353 19.10 -8.09 6.86
N ARG A 354 17.95 -7.43 7.04
CA ARG A 354 17.09 -6.95 5.94
C ARG A 354 17.86 -6.05 4.96
N ASN A 355 18.74 -5.18 5.48
CA ASN A 355 19.61 -4.35 4.63
C ASN A 355 20.65 -5.15 3.85
N GLU A 356 21.27 -6.16 4.47
CA GLU A 356 22.23 -7.04 3.79
C GLU A 356 21.57 -7.89 2.70
N ILE A 357 20.44 -8.53 3.02
CA ILE A 357 19.67 -9.32 2.06
C ILE A 357 19.24 -8.45 0.87
N ALA A 358 18.65 -7.28 1.14
CA ALA A 358 18.25 -6.36 0.07
C ALA A 358 19.43 -5.93 -0.81
N ARG A 359 20.62 -5.75 -0.22
CA ARG A 359 21.84 -5.46 -0.99
C ARG A 359 22.22 -6.61 -1.92
N PHE A 360 22.16 -7.86 -1.47
CA PHE A 360 22.47 -9.03 -2.31
C PHE A 360 21.45 -9.21 -3.43
N ASN A 361 20.16 -9.01 -3.15
CA ASN A 361 19.11 -9.13 -4.16
C ASN A 361 19.17 -8.01 -5.21
N ASN A 362 19.64 -6.81 -4.84
CA ASN A 362 19.76 -5.67 -5.75
C ASN A 362 21.03 -5.69 -6.61
N ASP A 363 22.08 -6.40 -6.22
CA ASP A 363 23.34 -6.48 -6.98
C ASP A 363 23.78 -7.93 -7.22
N PRO A 364 23.56 -8.49 -8.42
CA PRO A 364 23.94 -9.87 -8.74
C PRO A 364 25.46 -10.09 -8.75
N ASN A 365 26.28 -9.03 -8.64
CA ASN A 365 27.74 -9.14 -8.54
C ASN A 365 28.22 -9.30 -7.09
N ILE A 366 27.33 -9.15 -6.11
CA ILE A 366 27.66 -9.35 -4.70
C ILE A 366 27.14 -10.72 -4.28
N SER A 367 28.05 -11.66 -4.05
CA SER A 367 27.69 -12.96 -3.48
C SER A 367 27.36 -12.79 -1.99
N PRO A 368 26.32 -13.48 -1.48
CA PRO A 368 26.07 -13.58 -0.04
C PRO A 368 27.25 -14.23 0.70
N PRO A 369 27.35 -14.10 2.04
CA PRO A 369 28.34 -14.82 2.86
C PRO A 369 28.22 -16.34 2.66
N PRO A 370 29.23 -17.13 3.10
CA PRO A 370 29.29 -18.54 2.77
C PRO A 370 28.00 -19.26 3.17
N GLN A 371 27.39 -19.88 2.16
CA GLN A 371 26.22 -20.73 2.31
C GLN A 371 26.69 -22.18 2.43
N VAL A 372 25.76 -23.10 2.70
CA VAL A 372 26.11 -24.52 2.60
C VAL A 372 26.49 -24.82 1.14
N GLU A 373 27.71 -25.28 0.93
CA GLU A 373 28.19 -25.66 -0.40
C GLU A 373 27.72 -27.10 -0.67
N TRP A 374 26.52 -27.26 -1.20
CA TRP A 374 26.04 -28.57 -1.60
C TRP A 374 26.92 -29.15 -2.70
N SER A 375 27.30 -28.33 -3.69
CA SER A 375 28.19 -28.74 -4.76
C SER A 375 29.34 -27.74 -4.92
N ALA A 376 30.53 -28.05 -4.39
CA ALA A 376 31.67 -27.15 -4.52
C ALA A 376 32.08 -26.92 -6.01
N PRO A 377 32.38 -25.67 -6.43
CA PRO A 377 32.32 -24.43 -5.63
C PRO A 377 30.90 -23.88 -5.49
N LEU A 378 30.66 -23.01 -4.49
CA LEU A 378 29.40 -22.27 -4.33
C LEU A 378 28.80 -21.83 -5.68
N ASP A 379 27.55 -22.19 -5.92
CA ASP A 379 26.85 -21.89 -7.16
C ASP A 379 25.37 -21.53 -6.92
N ASP A 380 24.65 -21.21 -8.01
CA ASP A 380 23.25 -20.78 -7.94
C ASP A 380 22.27 -21.91 -7.50
N ASN A 381 22.73 -23.16 -7.35
CA ASN A 381 21.92 -24.29 -6.86
C ASN A 381 22.02 -24.52 -5.35
N ASP A 382 22.90 -23.78 -4.67
CA ASP A 382 23.00 -23.80 -3.22
C ASP A 382 21.84 -23.02 -2.56
N PRO A 383 21.35 -23.48 -1.41
CA PRO A 383 20.23 -22.86 -0.73
C PRO A 383 20.67 -21.72 0.16
N ARG A 384 19.77 -20.75 0.29
CA ARG A 384 19.96 -19.61 1.17
C ARG A 384 18.78 -19.39 2.09
N LEU A 385 19.08 -19.39 3.38
CA LEU A 385 18.20 -18.88 4.40
C LEU A 385 18.40 -17.36 4.48
N ASP A 386 17.36 -16.60 4.16
CA ASP A 386 17.46 -15.15 4.07
C ASP A 386 17.62 -14.48 5.43
N LEU A 387 16.60 -14.57 6.27
CA LEU A 387 16.52 -14.07 7.62
C LEU A 387 16.16 -15.24 8.53
N ASP A 388 17.05 -15.53 9.46
CA ASP A 388 16.78 -16.36 10.63
C ASP A 388 16.07 -15.49 11.67
N ASP A 389 14.75 -15.63 11.74
CA ASP A 389 13.88 -14.89 12.69
C ASP A 389 13.83 -15.67 14.01
N VAL A 390 14.63 -15.20 14.95
CA VAL A 390 14.84 -15.84 16.25
C VAL A 390 13.75 -15.51 17.27
N GLN A 391 12.87 -14.52 17.00
CA GLN A 391 11.78 -14.09 17.88
C GLN A 391 10.69 -13.39 17.08
N GLY A 392 9.52 -13.99 16.95
CA GLY A 392 8.41 -13.29 16.32
C GLY A 392 7.42 -14.23 15.68
N ASN A 393 6.85 -13.81 14.55
CA ASN A 393 5.88 -14.57 13.76
C ASN A 393 6.50 -15.05 12.41
N GLY A 394 7.81 -14.92 12.26
CA GLY A 394 8.49 -14.95 10.96
C GLY A 394 8.30 -13.64 10.16
N PRO A 395 8.57 -13.65 8.84
CA PRO A 395 8.81 -14.84 8.03
C PRO A 395 10.25 -15.33 8.01
N GLU A 396 10.41 -16.63 7.90
CA GLU A 396 11.68 -17.30 7.59
C GLU A 396 11.59 -17.94 6.21
N ASN A 397 12.53 -17.67 5.29
CA ASN A 397 12.46 -18.19 3.93
C ASN A 397 13.77 -18.82 3.44
N ILE A 398 13.64 -19.99 2.82
CA ILE A 398 14.73 -20.62 2.07
C ILE A 398 14.50 -20.42 0.57
N ASN A 399 15.54 -19.98 -0.14
CA ASN A 399 15.51 -19.72 -1.57
C ASN A 399 16.64 -20.48 -2.29
N ILE A 400 16.38 -20.94 -3.52
CA ILE A 400 17.40 -21.46 -4.44
C ILE A 400 17.18 -20.82 -5.80
N LYS A 401 18.22 -20.15 -6.31
CA LYS A 401 18.14 -19.40 -7.57
C LYS A 401 17.98 -20.31 -8.78
N SER A 402 18.78 -21.37 -8.85
CA SER A 402 18.78 -22.38 -9.92
C SER A 402 18.88 -23.80 -9.34
N PRO A 403 17.79 -24.37 -8.82
CA PRO A 403 17.79 -25.71 -8.24
C PRO A 403 18.27 -26.76 -9.23
N ALA A 404 19.08 -27.69 -8.74
CA ALA A 404 19.48 -28.88 -9.48
C ALA A 404 18.29 -29.85 -9.62
N ASP A 405 18.27 -30.63 -10.70
CA ASP A 405 17.28 -31.69 -10.87
C ASP A 405 17.41 -32.71 -9.73
N GLY A 406 16.31 -32.98 -9.03
CA GLY A 406 16.32 -33.83 -7.86
C GLY A 406 15.13 -33.61 -6.94
N SER A 407 15.11 -34.38 -5.85
CA SER A 407 14.10 -34.24 -4.80
C SER A 407 14.73 -33.60 -3.58
N TYR A 408 14.20 -32.45 -3.16
CA TYR A 408 14.52 -31.84 -1.88
C TYR A 408 13.53 -32.34 -0.82
N VAL A 409 13.91 -32.24 0.45
CA VAL A 409 13.02 -32.58 1.58
C VAL A 409 12.92 -31.38 2.50
N LEU A 410 11.70 -30.94 2.77
CA LEU A 410 11.40 -29.78 3.60
C LEU A 410 11.03 -30.22 5.02
N GLY A 411 11.62 -29.56 6.01
CA GLY A 411 11.36 -29.79 7.43
C GLY A 411 11.18 -28.49 8.18
N VAL A 412 10.50 -28.55 9.32
CA VAL A 412 10.34 -27.44 10.26
C VAL A 412 10.67 -27.93 11.66
N HIS A 413 11.49 -27.18 12.39
CA HIS A 413 11.93 -27.52 13.74
C HIS A 413 11.46 -26.44 14.72
N TYR A 414 10.73 -26.84 15.76
CA TYR A 414 10.44 -25.93 16.87
C TYR A 414 11.66 -25.84 17.80
N TYR A 415 12.47 -24.79 17.63
CA TYR A 415 13.72 -24.63 18.36
C TYR A 415 13.53 -24.17 19.80
N ASP A 416 12.85 -23.04 20.03
CA ASP A 416 12.66 -22.45 21.36
C ASP A 416 11.30 -21.76 21.46
N ASP A 417 10.60 -21.93 22.57
CA ASP A 417 9.33 -21.24 22.79
C ASP A 417 9.52 -19.87 23.42
N ASP A 418 10.65 -19.64 24.09
CA ASP A 418 10.96 -18.40 24.80
C ASP A 418 9.81 -17.94 25.74
N GLY A 419 9.04 -18.92 26.24
CA GLY A 419 7.88 -18.73 27.10
C GLY A 419 6.55 -18.45 26.39
N PHE A 420 6.49 -18.49 25.05
CA PHE A 420 5.26 -18.30 24.28
C PHE A 420 4.31 -19.51 24.36
N GLY A 421 4.84 -20.74 24.29
CA GLY A 421 4.06 -21.97 24.36
C GLY A 421 3.97 -22.69 23.03
N ALA A 422 2.76 -23.07 22.57
CA ALA A 422 2.60 -23.80 21.30
C ALA A 422 2.44 -22.81 20.13
N SER A 423 3.03 -23.15 18.99
CA SER A 423 3.03 -22.30 17.79
C SER A 423 2.25 -22.94 16.65
N THR A 424 1.62 -22.12 15.83
CA THR A 424 0.84 -22.51 14.65
C THR A 424 1.58 -22.08 13.38
N ILE A 425 2.19 -23.03 12.69
CA ILE A 425 3.09 -22.81 11.56
C ILE A 425 2.31 -22.92 10.25
N THR A 426 2.59 -22.04 9.28
CA THR A 426 2.11 -22.11 7.90
C THR A 426 3.31 -22.08 6.96
N VAL A 427 3.33 -22.99 5.99
CA VAL A 427 4.40 -23.10 4.98
C VAL A 427 3.82 -22.92 3.59
N ARG A 428 4.53 -22.20 2.73
CA ARG A 428 4.23 -22.00 1.31
C ARG A 428 5.43 -22.36 0.47
N ILE A 429 5.19 -22.98 -0.68
CA ILE A 429 6.21 -23.31 -1.66
C ILE A 429 5.85 -22.65 -2.98
N PHE A 430 6.83 -21.93 -3.52
CA PHE A 430 6.75 -21.23 -4.79
C PHE A 430 7.80 -21.80 -5.74
N CYS A 431 7.36 -22.09 -6.96
CA CYS A 431 8.23 -22.54 -8.03
C CYS A 431 8.11 -21.57 -9.21
N ARG A 432 9.21 -20.86 -9.48
CA ARG A 432 9.32 -19.78 -10.48
C ARG A 432 8.27 -18.71 -10.28
N GLY A 433 8.16 -18.23 -9.05
CA GLY A 433 7.17 -17.24 -8.64
C GLY A 433 5.73 -17.74 -8.56
N ASN A 434 5.42 -19.00 -8.90
CA ASN A 434 4.05 -19.53 -8.78
C ASN A 434 3.88 -20.25 -7.45
N LEU A 435 2.84 -19.90 -6.69
CA LEU A 435 2.43 -20.67 -5.51
C LEU A 435 1.97 -22.07 -5.94
N VAL A 436 2.78 -23.09 -5.65
CA VAL A 436 2.46 -24.50 -5.98
C VAL A 436 1.80 -25.22 -4.81
N ARG A 437 2.10 -24.82 -3.57
CA ARG A 437 1.53 -25.42 -2.37
C ARG A 437 1.49 -24.43 -1.23
N GLU A 438 0.34 -24.38 -0.55
CA GLU A 438 0.19 -23.84 0.80
C GLU A 438 -0.33 -24.98 1.68
N PHE A 439 0.35 -25.25 2.78
CA PHE A 439 -0.05 -26.29 3.74
C PHE A 439 -1.03 -25.71 4.76
N GLU A 440 -2.03 -26.48 5.19
CA GLU A 440 -2.92 -26.00 6.26
C GLU A 440 -2.12 -25.85 7.55
N PRO A 441 -2.43 -24.85 8.40
CA PRO A 441 -1.62 -24.55 9.57
C PRO A 441 -1.43 -25.74 10.52
N VAL A 442 -0.21 -25.90 11.01
CA VAL A 442 0.21 -27.03 11.86
C VAL A 442 0.58 -26.53 13.25
N VAL A 443 -0.02 -27.11 14.29
CA VAL A 443 0.32 -26.80 15.67
C VAL A 443 1.48 -27.68 16.12
N MET A 444 2.59 -27.04 16.50
CA MET A 444 3.75 -27.67 17.12
C MET A 444 3.85 -27.24 18.59
N ASN A 445 4.24 -28.17 19.46
CA ASN A 445 4.42 -27.95 20.88
C ASN A 445 5.89 -27.61 21.18
N PRO A 446 6.12 -26.82 22.24
CA PRO A 446 7.44 -26.37 22.60
C PRO A 446 8.34 -27.52 23.10
N PRO A 447 9.67 -27.35 23.05
CA PRO A 447 10.60 -28.31 23.67
C PRO A 447 10.32 -28.46 25.17
N PRO A 448 10.31 -29.68 25.73
CA PRO A 448 9.91 -29.90 27.12
C PRO A 448 10.95 -29.50 28.16
N SER A 449 12.21 -29.25 27.77
CA SER A 449 13.30 -29.05 28.73
C SER A 449 14.23 -27.89 28.43
N ARG A 450 14.66 -27.73 27.17
CA ARG A 450 15.58 -26.66 26.75
C ARG A 450 15.51 -26.46 25.24
N PRO A 451 16.00 -25.32 24.74
CA PRO A 451 16.00 -25.01 23.31
C PRO A 451 16.74 -26.09 22.51
N GLY A 452 16.17 -26.47 21.38
CA GLY A 452 16.74 -27.45 20.44
C GLY A 452 16.98 -28.85 21.01
N ASP A 453 16.34 -29.23 22.12
CA ASP A 453 16.54 -30.55 22.71
C ASP A 453 16.06 -31.69 21.78
N SER A 454 16.53 -32.92 21.98
CA SER A 454 16.18 -34.05 21.09
C SER A 454 14.70 -34.46 21.14
N SER A 455 13.94 -33.93 22.09
CA SER A 455 12.48 -34.11 22.23
C SER A 455 11.67 -32.95 21.65
N SER A 456 12.30 -31.85 21.22
CA SER A 456 11.65 -30.79 20.44
C SER A 456 10.96 -31.37 19.22
N GLU A 457 9.86 -30.75 18.81
CA GLU A 457 9.06 -31.25 17.71
C GLU A 457 9.67 -30.88 16.37
N PHE A 458 9.57 -31.82 15.45
CA PHE A 458 10.02 -31.68 14.07
C PHE A 458 8.89 -32.12 13.16
N TRP A 459 8.53 -31.25 12.22
CA TRP A 459 7.55 -31.53 11.18
C TRP A 459 8.31 -31.80 9.88
N GLU A 460 8.26 -33.04 9.41
CA GLU A 460 8.72 -33.38 8.07
C GLU A 460 7.59 -33.04 7.08
N VAL A 461 7.78 -31.98 6.29
CA VAL A 461 6.69 -31.28 5.59
C VAL A 461 6.35 -31.96 4.28
N ALA A 462 7.32 -32.02 3.38
CA ALA A 462 7.11 -32.50 2.01
C ALA A 462 8.42 -32.84 1.29
N SER A 463 8.30 -33.67 0.25
CA SER A 463 9.29 -33.75 -0.81
C SER A 463 8.97 -32.75 -1.92
N ILE A 464 10.00 -32.09 -2.43
CA ILE A 464 9.90 -31.14 -3.56
C ILE A 464 10.73 -31.72 -4.71
N LEU A 465 10.06 -32.31 -5.70
CA LEU A 465 10.70 -32.81 -6.91
C LEU A 465 10.87 -31.67 -7.91
N TRP A 466 12.11 -31.27 -8.16
CA TRP A 466 12.46 -30.28 -9.17
C TRP A 466 12.76 -30.95 -10.51
N LEU A 467 12.06 -30.52 -11.58
CA LEU A 467 12.13 -31.11 -12.92
C LEU A 467 12.61 -30.11 -13.97
N GLY A 468 13.61 -29.30 -13.61
CA GLY A 468 14.20 -28.29 -14.48
C GLY A 468 13.31 -27.08 -14.70
N ASP A 469 12.06 -27.26 -15.16
CA ASP A 469 11.15 -26.17 -15.52
C ASP A 469 10.02 -25.85 -14.52
N GLY A 470 9.94 -26.62 -13.44
CA GLY A 470 9.02 -26.42 -12.34
C GLY A 470 9.26 -27.46 -11.25
N CYS A 471 8.31 -27.55 -10.32
CA CYS A 471 8.38 -28.52 -9.24
C CYS A 471 7.04 -29.23 -9.00
N GLU A 472 7.12 -30.44 -8.46
CA GLU A 472 6.00 -31.18 -7.88
C GLU A 472 6.23 -31.32 -6.38
N VAL A 473 5.22 -30.99 -5.58
CA VAL A 473 5.29 -31.07 -4.12
C VAL A 473 4.45 -32.26 -3.64
N VAL A 474 5.09 -33.18 -2.94
CA VAL A 474 4.44 -34.33 -2.29
C VAL A 474 4.53 -34.14 -0.79
N GLU A 475 3.41 -33.85 -0.15
CA GLU A 475 3.30 -33.72 1.30
C GLU A 475 3.56 -35.06 2.01
N TYR A 476 4.26 -35.01 3.15
CA TYR A 476 4.38 -36.14 4.06
C TYR A 476 3.23 -36.14 5.07
N GLY A 477 2.57 -37.28 5.19
CA GLY A 477 1.26 -37.39 5.84
C GLY A 477 0.11 -37.00 4.92
N GLU A 478 -1.04 -36.68 5.51
CA GLU A 478 -2.28 -36.34 4.80
C GLU A 478 -2.87 -35.04 5.38
N PRO A 479 -3.75 -34.33 4.65
CA PRO A 479 -4.51 -33.19 5.18
C PRO A 479 -5.12 -33.44 6.57
N GLY A 480 -4.83 -32.55 7.53
CA GLY A 480 -5.20 -32.70 8.94
C GLY A 480 -4.45 -33.78 9.73
N CYS A 481 -3.45 -34.42 9.14
CA CYS A 481 -2.71 -35.55 9.69
C CYS A 481 -1.21 -35.48 9.31
N ARG A 482 -0.45 -34.67 10.03
CA ARG A 482 0.92 -34.27 9.66
C ARG A 482 1.97 -35.20 10.25
N GLU A 483 3.04 -35.45 9.51
CA GLU A 483 4.17 -36.24 9.98
C GLU A 483 5.02 -35.46 10.98
N LEU A 484 4.80 -35.72 12.27
CA LEU A 484 5.40 -35.01 13.38
C LEU A 484 6.16 -36.01 14.25
N CYS A 485 7.46 -35.82 14.34
CA CYS A 485 8.33 -36.62 15.20
C CYS A 485 9.15 -35.72 16.12
N THR A 486 10.03 -36.29 16.93
CA THR A 486 11.00 -35.47 17.67
C THR A 486 12.24 -35.19 16.81
N ARG A 487 12.91 -34.07 17.06
CA ARG A 487 14.23 -33.74 16.49
C ARG A 487 15.21 -34.91 16.55
N GLY A 488 15.25 -35.63 17.68
CA GLY A 488 16.12 -36.79 17.85
C GLY A 488 15.75 -37.98 16.97
N GLN A 489 14.48 -38.15 16.62
CA GLN A 489 14.04 -39.17 15.65
C GLN A 489 14.41 -38.74 14.23
N ALA A 490 14.10 -37.49 13.85
CA ALA A 490 14.47 -36.92 12.56
C ALA A 490 15.99 -37.01 12.30
N ALA A 491 16.81 -36.59 13.25
CA ALA A 491 18.27 -36.65 13.15
C ALA A 491 18.83 -38.08 13.03
N ALA A 492 18.11 -39.10 13.50
CA ALA A 492 18.57 -40.48 13.46
C ALA A 492 18.29 -41.18 12.12
N SER A 493 17.12 -40.93 11.53
CA SER A 493 16.67 -41.64 10.32
C SER A 493 15.55 -40.97 9.54
N GLY A 494 15.28 -39.68 9.75
CA GLY A 494 14.02 -39.04 9.32
C GLY A 494 12.86 -39.37 10.27
N CYS A 495 11.70 -38.74 10.07
CA CYS A 495 10.52 -39.09 10.84
C CYS A 495 10.08 -40.52 10.49
N PRO A 496 9.83 -41.38 11.51
CA PRO A 496 9.32 -42.72 11.27
C PRO A 496 7.93 -42.70 10.63
N ASP A 497 7.77 -43.50 9.56
CA ASP A 497 6.49 -43.72 8.89
C ASP A 497 5.35 -43.93 9.89
N GLY A 498 4.28 -43.13 9.76
CA GLY A 498 3.06 -43.27 10.54
C GLY A 498 3.08 -42.63 11.92
N LEU A 499 4.12 -41.86 12.28
CA LEU A 499 4.06 -40.89 13.38
C LEU A 499 3.32 -39.63 12.93
N SER A 500 2.06 -39.80 12.56
CA SER A 500 1.22 -38.68 12.16
C SER A 500 0.45 -38.15 13.37
N ARG A 501 0.48 -36.82 13.56
CA ARG A 501 -0.34 -36.13 14.56
C ARG A 501 -1.20 -35.08 13.88
N GLY A 502 -2.47 -35.04 14.26
CA GLY A 502 -3.41 -34.06 13.76
C GLY A 502 -4.84 -34.40 14.13
N VAL A 503 -5.78 -33.60 13.63
CA VAL A 503 -7.20 -33.67 14.00
C VAL A 503 -7.87 -34.95 13.46
N VAL A 504 -7.35 -35.54 12.38
CA VAL A 504 -8.00 -36.65 11.67
C VAL A 504 -7.25 -37.99 11.71
N CYS A 505 -6.03 -38.06 12.25
CA CYS A 505 -5.35 -39.34 12.47
C CYS A 505 -5.93 -40.02 13.72
N GLN A 506 -6.49 -41.23 13.57
CA GLN A 506 -6.85 -42.12 14.68
C GLN A 506 -5.88 -43.27 14.82
#